data_AF-A0A564WC59-F1
#
_entry.id   AF-A0A564WC59-F1
#
_cell.length_a   1.000
_cell.length_b   1.000
_cell.length_c   1.000
_cell.angle_alpha   90.00
_cell.angle_beta   90.00
_cell.angle_gamma   90.00
#
_symmetry.space_group_name_H-M   'P 1'
#
loop_
_entity.id
_entity.type
_entity.pdbx_description
1 polymer ?
#
loop_
_entity_poly.entity_id
_entity_poly.type
_entity_poly.pdbx_seq_one_letter_code
_entity_poly.pdbx_strand_id
1 'polypeptide(L)' 'MRMFAALVLCALLAGCVDVVDSSAKGIWLEQPMLSLDSPDTVAEAHCARYGRRAVRQGQFGGPEATFVPVIAYDCR' A
#
# COMPACT_ATOMS: atom_id res chain seq x y z
N MET A 1 20.45 -33.73 2.55
CA MET A 1 19.17 -33.82 3.28
C MET A 1 18.99 -32.56 4.10
N ARG A 2 17.74 -32.05 4.18
CA ARG A 2 17.27 -30.75 4.75
C ARG A 2 17.46 -29.58 3.76
N MET A 3 16.54 -29.25 2.84
CA MET A 3 15.07 -29.14 2.92
C MET A 3 14.61 -28.40 4.19
N PHE A 4 14.70 -27.07 4.16
CA PHE A 4 13.87 -26.17 4.96
C PHE A 4 13.31 -25.14 3.97
N ALA A 5 12.23 -25.51 3.28
CA ALA A 5 10.85 -25.28 3.71
C ALA A 5 10.46 -23.83 3.43
N ALA A 6 9.88 -23.68 2.25
CA ALA A 6 9.14 -22.54 1.78
C ALA A 6 8.22 -21.98 2.87
N LEU A 7 8.58 -20.83 3.43
CA LEU A 7 7.70 -19.97 4.20
C LEU A 7 7.20 -18.87 3.24
N VAL A 8 6.48 -19.30 2.21
CA VAL A 8 5.69 -18.42 1.34
C VAL A 8 4.24 -18.84 1.55
N LEU A 9 3.65 -18.44 2.68
CA LEU A 9 2.22 -18.61 2.89
C LEU A 9 1.76 -17.71 4.04
N CYS A 10 1.36 -16.48 3.71
CA CYS A 10 0.37 -15.75 4.50
C CYS A 10 -0.37 -14.71 3.64
N ALA A 11 -1.68 -14.93 3.52
CA ALA A 11 -2.75 -13.93 3.41
C ALA A 11 -2.99 -13.19 2.07
N LEU A 12 -3.38 -13.91 1.02
CA LEU A 12 -3.84 -13.35 -0.27
C LEU A 12 -5.37 -13.27 -0.46
N LEU A 13 -6.18 -13.26 0.61
CA LEU A 13 -7.65 -13.31 0.49
C LEU A 13 -8.41 -12.27 1.32
N ALA A 14 -7.73 -11.18 1.67
CA ALA A 14 -8.27 -10.00 2.30
C ALA A 14 -8.07 -8.84 1.33
N GLY A 15 -9.07 -8.01 1.03
CA GLY A 15 -8.96 -6.91 0.08
C GLY A 15 -7.81 -5.96 0.44
N CYS A 16 -6.65 -6.19 -0.16
CA CYS A 16 -5.46 -5.38 0.05
C CYS A 16 -5.67 -4.01 -0.60
N VAL A 17 -5.04 -3.01 -0.03
CA VAL A 17 -4.88 -1.71 -0.70
C VAL A 17 -4.09 -1.97 -1.99
N ASP A 18 -4.67 -1.61 -3.13
CA ASP A 18 -4.02 -1.80 -4.43
C ASP A 18 -2.95 -0.72 -4.63
N VAL A 19 -1.76 -1.13 -5.10
CA VAL A 19 -0.66 -0.22 -5.39
C VAL A 19 -0.74 0.20 -6.85
N VAL A 20 -1.05 1.47 -7.09
CA VAL A 20 -1.14 2.04 -8.44
C VAL A 20 0.25 2.21 -9.04
N ASP A 21 1.16 2.79 -8.28
CA ASP A 21 2.57 2.97 -8.65
C ASP A 21 3.43 3.12 -7.39
N SER A 22 4.71 2.74 -7.47
CA SER A 22 5.62 2.85 -6.34
C SER A 22 7.09 2.99 -6.74
N SER A 23 7.83 3.77 -5.96
CA SER A 23 9.27 3.96 -6.08
C SER A 23 9.90 4.26 -4.72
N ALA A 24 11.23 4.27 -4.63
CA ALA A 24 11.94 4.67 -3.40
C ALA A 24 11.64 6.12 -2.94
N LYS A 25 11.00 6.94 -3.78
CA LYS A 25 10.61 8.32 -3.46
C LYS A 25 9.17 8.43 -2.98
N GLY A 26 8.30 7.47 -3.28
CA GLY A 26 6.87 7.57 -2.94
C GLY A 26 6.03 6.43 -3.51
N ILE A 27 4.79 6.32 -3.03
CA ILE A 27 3.83 5.28 -3.37
C ILE A 27 2.41 5.85 -3.52
N TRP A 28 1.67 5.31 -4.49
CA TRP A 28 0.30 5.67 -4.82
C TRP A 28 -0.59 4.46 -4.58
N LEU A 29 -1.65 4.64 -3.79
CA LEU A 29 -2.46 3.57 -3.23
C LEU A 29 -3.94 3.80 -3.50
N GLU A 30 -4.62 2.83 -4.12
CA GLU A 30 -6.07 2.82 -4.22
C GLU A 30 -6.67 2.40 -2.88
N GLN A 31 -7.64 3.18 -2.40
CA GLN A 31 -8.39 2.88 -1.20
C GLN A 31 -9.80 2.40 -1.56
N PRO A 32 -10.01 1.07 -1.74
CA PRO A 32 -11.35 0.55 -1.92
C PRO A 32 -12.17 0.75 -0.64
N MET A 33 -13.49 0.94 -0.78
CA MET A 33 -14.39 1.15 0.38
C MET A 33 -14.35 0.00 1.40
N LEU A 34 -14.02 -1.20 0.94
CA LEU A 34 -13.85 -2.40 1.75
C LEU A 34 -12.42 -2.90 1.60
N SER A 35 -11.49 -2.32 2.35
CA SER A 35 -10.13 -2.83 2.52
C SER A 35 -9.90 -3.27 3.94
N LEU A 36 -9.15 -4.37 4.11
CA LEU A 36 -8.72 -4.84 5.42
C LEU A 36 -7.42 -4.15 5.89
N ASP A 37 -6.66 -3.59 4.96
CA ASP A 37 -5.44 -2.85 5.25
C ASP A 37 -5.70 -1.34 5.10
N SER A 38 -5.04 -0.53 5.94
CA SER A 38 -5.08 0.91 5.76
C SER A 38 -4.00 1.36 4.77
N PRO A 39 -4.28 2.29 3.84
CA PRO A 39 -3.27 2.81 2.92
C PRO A 39 -2.11 3.47 3.66
N ASP A 40 -2.34 4.02 4.86
CA ASP A 40 -1.29 4.55 5.71
C ASP A 40 -0.32 3.45 6.18
N THR A 41 -0.84 2.29 6.59
CA THR A 41 -0.01 1.14 7.00
C THR A 41 0.81 0.60 5.83
N VAL A 42 0.19 0.47 4.65
CA VAL A 42 0.88 -0.02 3.44
C VAL A 42 1.95 0.97 2.99
N ALA A 43 1.67 2.28 3.03
CA ALA A 43 2.64 3.30 2.69
C ALA A 43 3.83 3.32 3.67
N GLU A 44 3.57 3.23 4.98
CA GLU A 44 4.63 3.20 5.99
C GLU A 44 5.51 1.96 5.83
N ALA A 45 4.90 0.78 5.63
CA ALA A 45 5.64 -0.45 5.36
C ALA A 45 6.49 -0.33 4.08
N HIS A 46 5.97 0.31 3.03
CA HIS A 46 6.71 0.56 1.81
C HIS A 46 7.94 1.44 2.05
N CYS A 47 7.76 2.61 2.68
CA CYS A 47 8.83 3.59 2.90
C CYS A 47 9.87 3.09 3.92
N ALA A 48 9.45 2.31 4.91
CA ALA A 48 10.34 1.72 5.91
C ALA A 48 11.41 0.80 5.27
N ARG A 49 11.13 0.16 4.12
CA ARG A 49 12.12 -0.64 3.37
C ARG A 49 13.32 0.18 2.88
N TYR A 50 13.17 1.51 2.80
CA TYR A 50 14.22 2.45 2.40
C TYR A 50 14.74 3.29 3.57
N GLY A 51 14.34 2.97 4.82
CA GLY A 51 14.72 3.74 6.01
C GLY A 51 14.06 5.12 6.09
N ARG A 52 12.88 5.28 5.49
CA ARG A 52 12.13 6.54 5.40
C ARG A 52 10.72 6.40 5.98
N ARG A 53 10.04 7.52 6.22
CA ARG A 53 8.65 7.57 6.66
C ARG A 53 7.71 7.96 5.53
N ALA A 54 6.48 7.45 5.57
CA ALA A 54 5.45 7.85 4.63
C ALA A 54 4.84 9.20 5.04
N VAL A 55 4.78 10.13 4.09
CA VAL A 55 4.15 11.44 4.27
C VAL A 55 3.05 11.58 3.23
N ARG A 56 1.79 11.55 3.68
CA ARG A 56 0.62 11.72 2.83
C ARG A 56 0.67 13.07 2.10
N GLN A 57 0.67 13.05 0.78
CA GLN A 57 0.68 14.25 -0.07
C GLN A 57 -0.73 14.69 -0.43
N GLY A 58 -1.67 13.75 -0.57
CA GLY A 58 -3.05 14.06 -0.90
C GLY A 58 -3.85 12.84 -1.34
N GLN A 59 -5.11 13.08 -1.67
CA GLN A 59 -6.04 12.10 -2.22
C GLN A 59 -6.62 12.64 -3.52
N PHE A 60 -6.69 11.77 -4.52
CA PHE A 60 -7.31 12.00 -5.82
C PHE A 60 -8.57 11.13 -5.91
N GLY A 61 -9.70 11.73 -6.27
CA GLY A 61 -11.01 11.07 -6.21
C GLY A 61 -11.70 11.23 -4.85
N GLY A 62 -12.98 10.89 -4.79
CA GLY A 62 -13.84 11.11 -3.63
C GLY A 62 -15.11 10.26 -3.68
N PRO A 63 -16.00 10.35 -2.68
CA PRO A 63 -17.19 9.50 -2.59
C PRO A 63 -18.17 9.65 -3.76
N GLU A 64 -18.10 10.77 -4.50
CA GLU A 64 -18.91 11.03 -5.70
C GLU A 64 -18.19 10.67 -7.02
N ALA A 65 -16.93 10.20 -6.95
CA ALA A 65 -16.16 9.82 -8.13
C ALA A 65 -16.56 8.42 -8.60
N THR A 66 -16.67 8.24 -9.92
CA THR A 66 -16.89 6.93 -10.55
C THR A 66 -15.71 5.97 -10.41
N PHE A 67 -14.61 6.42 -9.80
CA PHE A 67 -13.33 5.71 -9.70
C PHE A 67 -12.91 5.57 -8.23
N VAL A 68 -12.18 4.51 -7.93
CA VAL A 68 -11.62 4.25 -6.59
C VAL A 68 -10.68 5.39 -6.21
N PRO A 69 -10.78 5.97 -5.00
CA PRO A 69 -9.90 7.06 -4.58
C PRO A 69 -8.46 6.57 -4.47
N VAL A 70 -7.52 7.39 -4.95
CA VAL A 70 -6.08 7.13 -4.91
C VAL A 70 -5.42 8.08 -3.92
N ILE A 71 -4.60 7.58 -3.02
CA ILE A 71 -3.85 8.37 -2.05
C ILE A 71 -2.37 8.31 -2.42
N ALA A 72 -1.72 9.47 -2.48
CA ALA A 72 -0.30 9.58 -2.74
C ALA A 72 0.49 9.85 -1.45
N TYR A 73 1.64 9.19 -1.33
CA TYR A 73 2.59 9.36 -0.23
C TYR A 73 4.00 9.58 -0.77
N ASP A 74 4.75 10.47 -0.13
CA ASP A 74 6.20 10.60 -0.30
C ASP A 74 6.92 9.80 0.77
N CYS A 75 8.06 9.20 0.41
CA CYS A 75 8.98 8.59 1.36
C CYS A 75 10.10 9.58 1.73
N ARG A 76 10.05 10.12 2.95
CA ARG A 76 10.99 11.14 3.44
C ARG A 76 11.70 10.72 4.72
#